data_AF-A0A7Y4IN44-F1
#
_entry.id   AF-A0A7Y4IN44-F1
#
_cell.length_a   1.000
_cell.length_b   1.000
_cell.length_c   1.000
_cell.angle_alpha   90.00
_cell.angle_beta   90.00
_cell.angle_gamma   90.00
#
_symmetry.space_group_name_H-M   'P 1'
#
loop_
_entity.id
_entity.type
_entity.pdbx_description
1 polymer ?
#
loop_
_entity_poly.entity_id
_entity_poly.type
_entity_poly.pdbx_seq_one_letter_code
_entity_poly.pdbx_strand_id
1 'polypeptide(L)'
;MSETVDWGPIRELARRVLTEGERLALTRNEKALLKRTAAEVGISASEAKSALATEEGALGLLQEESRRIREGTRRLMDALHRMYQHKDEGDFVSARQEMRDVLAVEVVPHYRAIAQGQLEAMADEPQQGERIPGASPRAVFARRIPLRLRGR
;
A
#
# COMPACT_ATOMS: atom_id res chain seq x y z
N MET A 1 12.85 6.18 -5.56
CA MET A 1 12.29 6.34 -4.21
C MET A 1 10.86 6.81 -4.41
N SER A 2 9.86 6.01 -4.03
CA SER A 2 8.46 6.42 -4.14
C SER A 2 8.24 7.58 -3.17
N GLU A 3 7.75 8.71 -3.68
CA GLU A 3 7.23 9.79 -2.83
C GLU A 3 6.24 9.15 -1.84
N THR A 4 6.52 9.28 -0.54
CA THR A 4 5.63 8.81 0.51
C THR A 4 4.33 9.59 0.40
N VAL A 5 3.24 8.90 0.10
CA VAL A 5 1.92 9.51 -0.02
C VAL A 5 1.47 9.98 1.38
N ASP A 6 1.22 11.27 1.53
CA ASP A 6 0.75 11.85 2.79
C ASP A 6 -0.79 11.90 2.84
N TRP A 7 -1.36 10.93 3.56
CA TRP A 7 -2.79 10.85 3.85
C TRP A 7 -3.19 11.49 5.19
N GLY A 8 -2.29 12.15 5.90
CA GLY A 8 -2.60 12.87 7.14
C GLY A 8 -3.75 13.86 6.97
N PRO A 9 -3.70 14.77 5.97
CA PRO A 9 -4.74 15.77 5.75
C PRO A 9 -6.14 15.17 5.47
N ILE A 10 -6.23 14.10 4.67
CA ILE A 10 -7.53 13.49 4.38
C ILE A 10 -8.08 12.72 5.58
N ARG A 11 -7.21 12.08 6.38
CA ARG A 11 -7.61 11.42 7.63
C ARG A 11 -8.17 12.42 8.62
N GLU A 12 -7.55 13.59 8.72
CA GLU A 12 -8.03 14.66 9.60
C GLU A 12 -9.38 15.20 9.13
N LEU A 13 -9.55 15.44 7.82
CA LEU A 13 -10.85 15.84 7.27
C LEU A 13 -11.93 14.78 7.49
N ALA A 14 -11.61 13.51 7.25
CA ALA A 14 -12.51 12.39 7.48
C ALA A 14 -12.93 12.27 8.95
N ARG A 15 -12.00 12.47 9.89
CA ARG A 15 -12.28 12.47 11.33
C ARG A 15 -13.30 13.56 11.67
N ARG A 16 -13.04 14.81 11.27
CA ARG A 16 -13.93 15.96 11.51
C ARG A 16 -15.32 15.75 10.93
N VAL A 17 -15.41 15.34 9.66
CA VAL A 17 -16.70 15.24 8.96
C VAL A 17 -17.46 13.97 9.32
N LEU A 18 -16.80 12.81 9.31
CA LEU A 18 -17.47 11.51 9.45
C LEU A 18 -17.63 11.06 10.91
N THR A 19 -16.78 11.55 11.82
CA THR A 19 -16.81 11.16 13.25
C THR A 19 -17.34 12.29 14.12
N GLU A 20 -16.89 13.52 13.91
CA GLU A 20 -17.30 14.67 14.73
C GLU A 20 -18.56 15.37 14.20
N GLY A 21 -19.03 15.01 13.00
CA GLY A 21 -20.24 15.55 12.40
C GLY A 21 -20.09 16.98 11.89
N GLU A 22 -18.87 17.46 11.67
CA GLU A 22 -18.66 18.76 11.03
C GLU A 22 -19.17 18.75 9.58
N ARG A 23 -19.75 19.87 9.15
CA ARG A 23 -20.19 20.03 7.77
C ARG A 23 -18.97 20.17 6.85
N LEU A 24 -18.97 19.44 5.73
CA LEU A 24 -17.96 19.57 4.71
C LEU A 24 -18.14 20.90 3.96
N ALA A 25 -17.24 21.85 4.19
CA ALA A 25 -17.40 23.23 3.71
C ALA A 25 -17.18 23.40 2.19
N LEU A 26 -16.63 22.38 1.52
CA LEU A 26 -16.32 22.38 0.08
C LEU A 26 -15.53 23.60 -0.39
N THR A 27 -14.63 24.08 0.47
CA THR A 27 -13.67 25.12 0.15
C THR A 27 -12.78 24.69 -1.02
N ARG A 28 -12.11 25.65 -1.66
CA ARG A 28 -11.14 25.36 -2.72
C ARG A 28 -10.08 24.36 -2.26
N ASN A 29 -9.65 24.45 -1.00
CA ASN A 29 -8.63 23.58 -0.41
C ASN A 29 -9.16 22.16 -0.18
N GLU A 30 -10.37 22.00 0.37
CA GLU A 30 -10.98 20.66 0.54
C GLU A 30 -11.26 19.99 -0.80
N LYS A 31 -11.77 20.74 -1.79
CA LYS A 31 -11.95 20.20 -3.15
C LYS A 31 -10.63 19.79 -3.79
N ALA A 32 -9.56 20.56 -3.56
CA ALA A 32 -8.23 20.20 -4.06
C ALA A 32 -7.68 18.95 -3.36
N LEU A 33 -7.87 18.85 -2.04
CA LEU A 33 -7.48 17.69 -1.24
C LEU A 33 -8.21 16.42 -1.70
N LEU A 34 -9.54 16.46 -1.82
CA LEU A 34 -10.34 15.33 -2.30
C LEU A 34 -9.92 14.91 -3.72
N LYS A 35 -9.75 15.86 -4.65
CA LYS A 35 -9.28 15.51 -6.01
C LYS A 35 -7.92 14.83 -6.02
N ARG A 36 -6.99 15.29 -5.19
CA ARG A 36 -5.65 14.71 -5.09
C ARG A 36 -5.73 13.29 -4.53
N THR A 37 -6.40 13.13 -3.38
CA THR A 37 -6.55 11.83 -2.72
C THR A 37 -7.29 10.83 -3.61
N ALA A 38 -8.33 11.24 -4.32
CA ALA A 38 -9.04 10.41 -5.28
C ALA A 38 -8.09 9.70 -6.25
N ALA A 39 -7.14 10.45 -6.86
CA ALA A 39 -6.15 9.86 -7.75
C ALA A 39 -5.19 8.90 -7.01
N GLU A 40 -4.76 9.26 -5.80
CA GLU A 40 -3.89 8.44 -4.96
C GLU A 40 -4.53 7.11 -4.54
N VAL A 41 -5.87 7.05 -4.45
CA VAL A 41 -6.63 5.83 -4.09
C VAL A 41 -7.29 5.13 -5.28
N GLY A 42 -6.94 5.52 -6.50
CA GLY A 42 -7.42 4.87 -7.73
C GLY A 42 -8.87 5.18 -8.09
N ILE A 43 -9.37 6.37 -7.74
CA ILE A 43 -10.65 6.93 -8.22
C ILE A 43 -10.35 7.84 -9.41
N SER A 44 -11.13 7.73 -10.49
CA SER A 44 -10.87 8.52 -11.70
C SER A 44 -11.17 10.01 -11.50
N ALA A 45 -10.48 10.86 -12.27
CA ALA A 45 -10.71 12.31 -12.24
C ALA A 45 -12.15 12.68 -12.62
N SER A 46 -12.80 11.91 -13.51
CA SER A 46 -14.20 12.10 -13.90
C SER A 46 -15.17 11.76 -12.77
N GLU A 47 -14.95 10.66 -12.05
CA GLU A 47 -15.76 10.28 -10.89
C GLU A 47 -15.61 11.32 -9.78
N ALA A 48 -14.37 11.70 -9.44
CA ALA A 48 -14.11 12.72 -8.43
C ALA A 48 -14.74 14.08 -8.80
N LYS A 49 -14.64 14.49 -10.07
CA LYS A 49 -15.28 15.74 -10.55
C LYS A 49 -16.79 15.69 -10.41
N SER A 50 -17.40 14.55 -10.73
CA SER A 50 -18.86 14.38 -10.66
C SER A 50 -19.35 14.37 -9.20
N ALA A 51 -18.63 13.67 -8.31
CA ALA A 51 -18.93 13.64 -6.88
C ALA A 51 -18.83 15.03 -6.23
N LEU A 52 -17.84 15.84 -6.61
CA LEU A 52 -17.63 17.18 -6.07
C LEU A 52 -18.63 18.25 -6.57
N ALA A 53 -19.62 17.86 -7.39
CA ALA A 53 -20.68 18.75 -7.85
C ALA A 53 -21.72 19.04 -6.76
N THR A 54 -21.88 18.13 -5.79
CA THR A 54 -22.84 18.25 -4.68
C THR A 54 -22.16 17.99 -3.33
N GLU A 55 -22.81 18.39 -2.25
CA GLU A 55 -22.33 18.14 -0.89
C GLU A 55 -22.42 16.64 -0.55
N GLU A 56 -23.54 16.00 -0.87
CA GLU A 56 -23.73 14.57 -0.65
C GLU A 56 -22.71 13.73 -1.46
N GLY A 57 -22.43 14.14 -2.70
CA GLY A 57 -21.46 13.46 -3.54
C GLY A 57 -20.04 13.60 -3.00
N ALA A 58 -19.67 14.78 -2.52
CA ALA A 58 -18.36 15.01 -1.92
C ALA A 58 -18.18 14.27 -0.58
N LEU A 59 -19.25 14.15 0.21
CA LEU A 59 -19.26 13.33 1.41
C LEU A 59 -19.06 11.84 1.07
N GLY A 60 -19.75 11.34 0.04
CA GLY A 60 -19.56 9.98 -0.47
C GLY A 60 -18.13 9.72 -0.97
N LEU A 61 -17.53 10.71 -1.65
CA LEU A 61 -16.13 10.63 -2.07
C LEU A 61 -15.17 10.53 -0.88
N LEU A 62 -15.34 11.37 0.14
CA LEU A 62 -14.53 11.34 1.37
C LEU A 62 -14.63 9.98 2.09
N GLN A 63 -15.84 9.40 2.13
CA GLN A 63 -16.06 8.07 2.71
C GLN A 63 -15.34 6.98 1.92
N GLU A 64 -15.45 7.01 0.59
CA GLU A 64 -14.80 6.03 -0.29
C GLU A 64 -13.27 6.11 -0.20
N GLU A 65 -12.70 7.31 -0.23
CA GLU A 65 -11.26 7.54 -0.05
C GLU A 65 -10.77 6.98 1.29
N SER A 66 -11.48 7.33 2.38
CA SER A 66 -11.18 6.85 3.72
C SER A 66 -11.28 5.33 3.83
N ARG A 67 -12.29 4.73 3.19
CA ARG A 67 -12.48 3.28 3.15
C ARG A 67 -11.32 2.60 2.44
N ARG A 68 -10.95 3.05 1.23
CA ARG A 68 -9.86 2.47 0.45
C ARG A 68 -8.51 2.56 1.17
N ILE A 69 -8.22 3.69 1.81
CA ILE A 69 -6.99 3.85 2.60
C ILE A 69 -6.97 2.83 3.74
N ARG A 70 -8.03 2.75 4.53
CA ARG A 70 -8.12 1.86 5.71
C ARG A 70 -8.07 0.39 5.31
N GLU A 71 -8.89 -0.01 4.34
CA GLU A 71 -8.99 -1.41 3.90
C GLU A 71 -7.71 -1.87 3.20
N GLY A 72 -7.12 -1.01 2.36
CA GLY A 72 -5.88 -1.32 1.68
C GLY A 72 -4.70 -1.43 2.65
N THR A 73 -4.58 -0.54 3.65
CA THR A 73 -3.58 -0.70 4.72
C THR A 73 -3.75 -2.05 5.41
N ARG A 74 -4.96 -2.37 5.86
CA ARG A 74 -5.23 -3.61 6.60
C ARG A 74 -4.88 -4.84 5.76
N ARG A 75 -5.40 -4.91 4.54
CA ARG A 75 -5.16 -6.01 3.60
C ARG A 75 -3.67 -6.23 3.34
N LEU A 76 -2.94 -5.14 3.05
CA LEU A 76 -1.52 -5.21 2.78
C LEU A 76 -0.74 -5.67 4.00
N MET A 77 -1.00 -5.11 5.18
CA MET A 77 -0.30 -5.49 6.42
C MET A 77 -0.56 -6.94 6.81
N ASP A 78 -1.81 -7.40 6.69
CA ASP A 78 -2.18 -8.80 6.95
C ASP A 78 -1.42 -9.76 6.01
N ALA A 79 -1.37 -9.43 4.71
CA ALA A 79 -0.67 -10.25 3.72
C ALA A 79 0.86 -10.20 3.88
N LEU A 80 1.44 -9.03 4.20
CA LEU A 80 2.86 -8.91 4.52
C LEU A 80 3.24 -9.76 5.73
N HIS A 81 2.39 -9.77 6.77
CA HIS A 81 2.62 -10.59 7.94
C HIS A 81 2.68 -12.08 7.59
N ARG A 82 1.69 -12.61 6.87
CA ARG A 82 1.69 -14.01 6.40
C ARG A 82 2.83 -14.32 5.45
N MET A 83 3.15 -13.40 4.55
CA MET A 83 4.29 -13.52 3.64
C MET A 83 5.60 -13.71 4.41
N TYR A 84 5.85 -12.92 5.46
CA TYR A 84 7.08 -13.07 6.26
C TYR A 84 7.12 -14.39 7.01
N GLN A 85 5.98 -14.86 7.54
CA GLN A 85 5.89 -16.18 8.16
C GLN A 85 6.30 -17.30 7.19
N HIS A 86 5.77 -17.28 5.97
CA HIS A 86 6.13 -18.24 4.93
C HIS A 86 7.61 -18.15 4.53
N LYS A 87 8.19 -16.94 4.45
CA LYS A 87 9.63 -16.77 4.20
C LYS A 87 10.49 -17.38 5.31
N ASP A 88 10.11 -17.19 6.56
CA ASP A 88 10.84 -17.74 7.71
C ASP A 88 10.81 -19.28 7.73
N GLU A 89 9.77 -19.88 7.17
CA GLU A 89 9.62 -21.33 6.95
C GLU A 89 10.31 -21.84 5.68
N GLY A 90 10.81 -20.93 4.82
CA GLY A 90 11.39 -21.24 3.52
C GLY A 90 10.36 -21.54 2.42
N ASP A 91 9.07 -21.30 2.67
CA ASP A 91 7.99 -21.45 1.70
C ASP A 91 7.80 -20.18 0.87
N PHE A 92 8.73 -19.94 -0.06
CA PHE A 92 8.66 -18.79 -0.96
C PHE A 92 7.50 -18.86 -1.96
N VAL A 93 6.89 -20.02 -2.17
CA VAL A 93 5.70 -20.13 -3.04
C VAL A 93 4.52 -19.47 -2.37
N SER A 94 4.21 -19.88 -1.13
CA SER A 94 3.12 -19.29 -0.36
C SER A 94 3.39 -17.82 -0.06
N ALA A 95 4.65 -17.45 0.24
CA ALA A 95 5.05 -16.05 0.41
C ALA A 95 4.72 -15.19 -0.83
N ARG A 96 5.05 -15.65 -2.04
CA ARG A 96 4.70 -14.93 -3.28
C ARG A 96 3.20 -14.93 -3.52
N GLN A 97 2.50 -16.00 -3.16
CA GLN A 97 1.05 -16.08 -3.35
C GLN A 97 0.33 -14.99 -2.57
N GLU A 98 0.71 -14.73 -1.32
CA GLU A 98 0.14 -13.65 -0.51
C GLU A 98 0.20 -12.29 -1.21
N MET A 99 1.32 -11.97 -1.87
CA MET A 99 1.45 -10.70 -2.61
C MET A 99 0.65 -10.69 -3.92
N ARG A 100 0.53 -11.82 -4.61
CA ARG A 100 -0.33 -11.96 -5.80
C ARG A 100 -1.80 -11.75 -5.45
N ASP A 101 -2.24 -12.28 -4.31
CA ASP A 101 -3.61 -12.14 -3.84
C ASP A 101 -3.94 -10.68 -3.51
N VAL A 102 -3.00 -9.93 -2.93
CA VAL A 102 -3.14 -8.47 -2.77
C VAL A 102 -3.28 -7.80 -4.14
N LEU A 103 -2.40 -8.09 -5.09
CA LEU A 103 -2.43 -7.47 -6.42
C LEU A 103 -3.68 -7.79 -7.24
N ALA A 104 -4.36 -8.90 -6.96
CA ALA A 104 -5.59 -9.27 -7.62
C ALA A 104 -6.77 -8.36 -7.25
N VAL A 105 -6.79 -7.84 -6.02
CA VAL A 105 -7.95 -7.09 -5.48
C VAL A 105 -7.65 -5.62 -5.16
N GLU A 106 -6.38 -5.27 -4.97
CA GLU A 106 -6.00 -3.92 -4.54
C GLU A 106 -6.09 -2.93 -5.71
N VAL A 107 -6.77 -1.81 -5.46
CA VAL A 107 -6.99 -0.74 -6.45
C VAL A 107 -6.12 0.48 -6.18
N VAL A 108 -5.63 0.66 -4.95
CA VAL A 108 -4.81 1.79 -4.53
C VAL A 108 -3.39 1.61 -5.10
N PRO A 109 -2.93 2.50 -6.01
CA PRO A 109 -1.63 2.35 -6.68
C PRO A 109 -0.45 2.21 -5.70
N HIS A 110 -0.47 2.96 -4.60
CA HIS A 110 0.59 2.91 -3.59
C HIS A 110 0.75 1.52 -2.97
N TYR A 111 -0.35 0.88 -2.56
CA TYR A 111 -0.30 -0.46 -1.96
C TYR A 111 0.05 -1.53 -2.98
N ARG A 112 -0.45 -1.41 -4.22
CA ARG A 112 -0.02 -2.28 -5.33
C ARG A 112 1.47 -2.22 -5.55
N ALA A 113 2.06 -1.02 -5.55
CA ALA A 113 3.50 -0.84 -5.72
C ALA A 113 4.31 -1.51 -4.60
N ILE A 114 3.83 -1.46 -3.36
CA ILE A 114 4.49 -2.16 -2.24
C ILE A 114 4.43 -3.68 -2.44
N ALA A 115 3.25 -4.23 -2.74
CA ALA A 115 3.08 -5.68 -2.96
C ALA A 115 3.92 -6.18 -4.16
N GLN A 116 3.93 -5.41 -5.25
CA GLN A 116 4.77 -5.68 -6.42
C GLN A 116 6.27 -5.66 -6.07
N GLY A 117 6.72 -4.67 -5.29
CA GLY A 117 8.11 -4.61 -4.83
C GLY A 117 8.52 -5.82 -3.98
N GLN A 118 7.61 -6.38 -3.17
CA GLN A 118 7.88 -7.62 -2.43
C GLN A 118 7.97 -8.84 -3.35
N LEU A 119 7.13 -8.94 -4.39
CA LEU A 119 7.23 -10.01 -5.39
C LEU A 119 8.57 -9.96 -6.13
N GLU A 120 8.98 -8.77 -6.56
CA GLU A 120 10.26 -8.56 -7.23
C GLU A 120 11.44 -8.92 -6.33
N ALA A 121 11.37 -8.59 -5.04
CA ALA A 121 12.39 -8.96 -4.06
C ALA A 121 12.51 -10.48 -3.83
N MET A 122 11.48 -11.26 -4.17
CA MET A 122 11.46 -12.73 -4.06
C MET A 122 11.58 -13.44 -5.42
N ALA A 123 11.92 -12.72 -6.50
CA ALA A 123 11.95 -13.28 -7.85
C ALA A 123 13.00 -14.39 -8.01
N ASP A 124 14.15 -14.23 -7.38
CA ASP A 124 15.29 -15.18 -7.46
C ASP A 124 15.22 -16.31 -6.42
N GLU A 125 14.20 -16.30 -5.56
CA GLU A 125 14.06 -17.32 -4.51
C GLU A 125 13.60 -18.67 -5.09
N PRO A 126 13.81 -19.80 -4.40
CA PRO A 126 13.41 -21.12 -4.90
C PRO A 126 11.89 -21.24 -5.15
N GLN A 127 11.51 -22.07 -6.12
CA GLN A 127 10.11 -22.28 -6.52
C GLN A 127 9.46 -23.56 -5.96
N GLN A 128 10.26 -24.52 -5.46
CA GLN A 128 9.95 -25.65 -4.56
C GLN A 128 11.04 -26.73 -4.71
N GLY A 129 11.32 -27.51 -3.65
CA GLY A 129 12.10 -28.76 -3.73
C GLY A 129 13.63 -28.65 -3.69
N GLU A 130 14.23 -27.50 -4.00
CA GLU A 130 15.66 -27.29 -3.78
C GLU A 130 15.93 -26.89 -2.33
N ARG A 131 15.86 -27.87 -1.41
CA ARG A 131 16.55 -27.75 -0.13
C ARG A 131 18.03 -27.54 -0.44
N ILE A 132 18.55 -26.34 -0.24
CA ILE A 132 20.00 -26.18 -0.12
C ILE A 132 20.42 -26.94 1.16
N PRO A 133 21.19 -28.02 1.07
CA PRO A 133 21.61 -28.74 2.26
C PRO A 133 22.55 -27.82 3.07
N GLY A 134 22.13 -27.43 4.28
CA GLY A 134 22.98 -26.71 5.23
C GLY A 134 22.63 -25.25 5.53
N ALA A 135 21.60 -24.67 4.91
CA ALA A 135 21.15 -23.32 5.26
C ALA A 135 20.26 -23.34 6.52
N SER A 136 20.86 -23.10 7.68
CA SER A 136 20.13 -22.86 8.93
C SER A 136 19.33 -21.55 8.80
N PRO A 137 18.09 -21.43 9.35
CA PRO A 137 17.18 -20.29 9.10
C PRO A 137 17.68 -18.93 9.59
N ARG A 138 18.84 -18.86 10.25
CA ARG A 138 19.36 -17.63 10.89
C ARG A 138 20.46 -16.91 10.10
N ALA A 139 20.78 -17.33 8.88
CA ALA A 139 21.98 -16.83 8.18
C ALA A 139 21.73 -16.16 6.81
N VAL A 140 20.49 -15.89 6.40
CA VAL A 140 20.22 -15.10 5.17
C VAL A 140 20.02 -13.63 5.53
N PHE A 141 20.94 -13.07 6.31
CA PHE A 141 21.03 -11.62 6.54
C PHE A 141 22.50 -11.21 6.61
N ALA A 142 23.19 -11.28 5.47
CA ALA A 142 24.33 -10.43 5.16
C ALA A 142 24.84 -10.80 3.77
N ARG A 143 24.51 -10.01 2.74
CA ARG A 143 25.45 -9.58 1.68
C ARG A 143 24.73 -8.72 0.63
N ARG A 144 24.62 -7.43 0.95
CA ARG A 144 24.84 -6.35 -0.03
C ARG A 144 25.13 -5.04 0.69
N ILE A 145 26.36 -4.91 1.17
CA ILE A 145 27.00 -3.60 1.37
C ILE A 145 28.32 -3.67 0.59
N PRO A 146 28.52 -2.88 -0.47
CA PRO A 146 29.83 -2.77 -1.09
C PRO A 146 30.73 -1.92 -0.19
N LEU A 147 31.63 -2.59 0.54
CA LEU A 147 32.81 -1.95 1.13
C LEU A 147 33.70 -1.48 -0.02
N ARG A 148 33.66 -0.17 -0.34
CA ARG A 148 34.72 0.48 -1.11
C ARG A 148 35.98 0.54 -0.25
N LEU A 149 36.96 -0.27 -0.60
CA LEU A 149 38.34 -0.17 -0.12
C LEU A 149 39.08 0.95 -0.89
N ARG A 150 39.48 1.97 -0.13
CA ARG A 150 40.79 2.66 -0.06
C ARG A 150 41.68 2.85 -1.32
N GLY A 151 42.19 4.08 -1.44
CA GLY A 151 43.44 4.49 -2.12
C GLY A 151 43.36 6.00 -2.44
N ARG A 152 44.24 6.90 -2.02
CA ARG A 152 45.62 6.87 -1.51
C ARG A 152 45.75 7.72 -0.25
#